data_AF-A0A0M5IZN5-F1
#
_entry.id   AF-A0A0M5IZN5-F1
#
_cell.length_a   1.000
_cell.length_b   1.000
_cell.length_c   1.000
_cell.angle_alpha   90.00
_cell.angle_beta   90.00
_cell.angle_gamma   90.00
#
_symmetry.space_group_name_H-M   'P 1'
#
loop_
_entity.id
_entity.type
_entity.pdbx_description
1 polymer ?
#
loop_
_entity_poly.entity_id
_entity_poly.type
_entity_poly.pdbx_seq_one_letter_code
_entity_poly.pdbx_strand_id
1 'polypeptide(L)'
;MFSRFKKTVFLALLGGILIAVPAVAALTPSQQLGELLYFDAYLSLNANQACASCHLPPGFADPRNAANPAALPVSEGSVAGLFGGRNAPTAAYAAFGPLFQWNGGLGLFAGGQFWDGRAGTLTAQAMGPFLNPVEMAMPNKQAVLLALRSNSAAAVPANPNWTAYLAGFAAVYGVDLSNLDLLTPLEIDRVYELLATAIGDFEKSYLVNAFTSKYDAWLAGLYTMTPTEEKGMKLFNGKGKCNLCHLSVATLAPDGLTLMPPLFTDFTYDNLGIPKSTNPLLAGNPIDYGLGARPEIAAYDPVAGPDGALVSASQAGKFKVSTLRNIALTAPYGHNGYFATLKEIVNFYNTAGIPGMWPAPEVPMNVNRVELGDLHLSGAQEDDLVAFLLTLSDGFLPQPVTSPFPFPPFP
;
A
#
# COMPACT_ATOMS: atom_id res chain seq x y z
N MET A 1 38.20 58.67 51.18
CA MET A 1 39.45 58.35 50.46
C MET A 1 39.18 57.15 49.58
N PHE A 2 38.94 57.42 48.29
CA PHE A 2 38.72 56.57 47.11
C PHE A 2 38.36 55.07 47.27
N SER A 3 37.04 54.79 47.17
CA SER A 3 36.51 53.51 46.70
C SER A 3 36.46 53.52 45.16
N ARG A 4 37.20 52.63 44.50
CA ARG A 4 37.26 52.52 43.03
C ARG A 4 36.19 51.55 42.52
N PHE A 5 35.24 52.11 41.77
CA PHE A 5 34.31 51.44 40.88
C PHE A 5 35.00 50.40 39.98
N LYS A 6 34.48 49.16 39.98
CA LYS A 6 34.60 48.26 38.82
C LYS A 6 33.23 48.18 38.15
N LYS A 7 33.15 48.75 36.95
CA LYS A 7 31.99 48.64 36.05
C LYS A 7 31.99 47.22 35.45
N THR A 8 30.99 46.43 35.77
CA THR A 8 30.74 45.14 35.10
C THR A 8 29.98 45.43 33.81
N VAL A 9 30.65 45.24 32.67
CA VAL A 9 30.03 45.31 31.34
C VAL A 9 29.27 44.00 31.12
N PHE A 10 27.94 44.05 31.07
CA PHE A 10 27.12 42.95 30.58
C PHE A 10 27.23 42.91 29.05
N LEU A 11 28.02 41.97 28.52
CA LEU A 11 27.98 41.62 27.11
C LEU A 11 26.72 40.77 26.89
N ALA A 12 25.70 41.35 26.25
CA ALA A 12 24.56 40.59 25.78
C ALA A 12 25.02 39.67 24.65
N LEU A 13 25.23 38.38 24.95
CA LEU A 13 25.31 37.36 23.91
C LEU A 13 23.92 37.24 23.28
N LEU A 14 23.73 37.87 22.11
CA LEU A 14 22.71 37.44 21.16
C LEU A 14 23.14 36.07 20.62
N GLY A 15 22.85 35.03 21.40
CA GLY A 15 22.83 33.66 20.91
C GLY A 15 21.66 33.52 19.95
N GLY A 16 21.91 33.78 18.65
CA GLY A 16 20.99 33.38 17.61
C GLY A 16 20.82 31.87 17.68
N ILE A 17 19.65 31.41 18.12
CA ILE A 17 19.25 30.01 17.99
C ILE A 17 19.10 29.78 16.50
N LEU A 18 20.14 29.21 15.89
CA LEU A 18 20.04 28.56 14.59
C LEU A 18 19.06 27.40 14.78
N ILE A 19 17.81 27.62 14.40
CA ILE A 19 16.81 26.56 14.25
C ILE A 19 17.31 25.73 13.07
N ALA A 20 17.97 24.61 13.37
CA ALA A 20 18.33 23.62 12.37
C ALA A 20 17.02 23.10 11.78
N VAL A 21 16.71 23.50 10.55
CA VAL A 21 15.66 22.85 9.76
C VAL A 21 16.10 21.39 9.63
N PRO A 22 15.31 20.42 10.13
CA PRO A 22 15.69 19.02 10.00
C PRO A 22 15.81 18.71 8.51
N ALA A 23 16.99 18.21 8.11
CA ALA A 23 17.21 17.76 6.75
C ALA A 23 16.22 16.64 6.45
N VAL A 24 15.42 16.81 5.39
CA VAL A 24 14.64 15.71 4.82
C VAL A 24 15.63 14.58 4.53
N ALA A 25 15.37 13.39 5.08
CA ALA A 25 16.26 12.26 4.89
C ALA A 25 16.47 12.01 3.39
N ALA A 26 17.72 11.99 2.94
CA ALA A 26 18.01 11.65 1.55
C ALA A 26 17.69 10.17 1.31
N LEU A 27 17.14 9.83 0.14
CA LEU A 27 16.99 8.44 -0.26
C LEU A 27 18.36 7.75 -0.33
N THR A 28 18.43 6.50 0.12
CA THR A 28 19.63 5.66 -0.07
C THR A 28 19.88 5.40 -1.56
N PRO A 29 21.10 5.03 -1.98
CA PRO A 29 21.36 4.69 -3.38
C PRO A 29 20.44 3.60 -3.96
N SER A 30 20.09 2.58 -3.15
CA SER A 30 19.12 1.53 -3.55
C SER A 30 17.72 2.11 -3.77
N GLN A 31 17.27 3.00 -2.88
CA GLN A 31 16.00 3.70 -3.00
C GLN A 31 15.94 4.63 -4.21
N GLN A 32 17.02 5.33 -4.55
CA GLN A 32 17.09 6.17 -5.75
C GLN A 32 17.00 5.34 -7.03
N LEU A 33 17.69 4.18 -7.06
CA LEU A 33 17.56 3.22 -8.17
C LEU A 33 16.14 2.67 -8.25
N GLY A 34 15.54 2.34 -7.11
CA GLY A 34 14.15 1.89 -7.01
C GLY A 34 13.14 2.91 -7.50
N GLU A 35 13.32 4.18 -7.12
CA GLU A 35 12.49 5.30 -7.57
C GLU A 35 12.55 5.40 -9.10
N LEU A 36 13.76 5.38 -9.67
CA LEU A 36 13.94 5.42 -11.12
C LEU A 36 13.16 4.29 -11.82
N LEU A 37 13.27 3.06 -11.32
CA LEU A 37 12.54 1.89 -11.84
C LEU A 37 11.02 2.02 -11.67
N TYR A 38 10.56 2.53 -10.52
CA TYR A 38 9.15 2.64 -10.16
C TYR A 38 8.36 3.55 -11.12
N PHE A 39 9.02 4.61 -11.62
CA PHE A 39 8.43 5.60 -12.51
C PHE A 39 8.74 5.35 -14.00
N ASP A 40 9.44 4.26 -14.35
CA ASP A 40 9.86 4.01 -15.74
C ASP A 40 8.83 3.21 -16.55
N ALA A 41 8.17 3.89 -17.48
CA ALA A 41 7.16 3.29 -18.35
C ALA A 41 7.75 2.34 -19.40
N TYR A 42 9.06 2.44 -19.72
CA TYR A 42 9.73 1.60 -20.72
C TYR A 42 9.89 0.15 -20.28
N LEU A 43 9.58 -0.16 -19.01
CA LEU A 43 9.63 -1.53 -18.47
C LEU A 43 8.33 -2.32 -18.72
N SER A 44 7.42 -1.79 -19.54
CA SER A 44 6.19 -2.46 -20.00
C SER A 44 6.23 -2.77 -21.49
N LEU A 45 5.42 -3.72 -21.94
CA LEU A 45 5.39 -4.22 -23.32
C LEU A 45 5.30 -3.10 -24.37
N ASN A 46 4.44 -2.12 -24.14
CA ASN A 46 4.20 -1.00 -25.05
C ASN A 46 4.90 0.29 -24.62
N ALA A 47 5.83 0.23 -23.66
CA ALA A 47 6.54 1.38 -23.10
C ALA A 47 5.59 2.52 -22.61
N ASN A 48 4.43 2.16 -22.04
CA ASN A 48 3.35 3.07 -21.69
C ASN A 48 2.88 2.97 -20.22
N GLN A 49 3.43 2.03 -19.46
CA GLN A 49 3.00 1.75 -18.09
C GLN A 49 4.21 1.53 -17.18
N ALA A 50 4.21 2.22 -16.03
CA ALA A 50 5.15 2.03 -14.93
C ALA A 50 4.41 1.53 -13.68
N CYS A 51 5.12 1.23 -12.59
CA CYS A 51 4.48 0.98 -11.29
C CYS A 51 3.62 2.19 -10.88
N ALA A 52 4.17 3.40 -11.06
CA ALA A 52 3.51 4.67 -10.78
C ALA A 52 2.24 4.95 -11.63
N SER A 53 2.02 4.25 -12.74
CA SER A 53 0.79 4.40 -13.53
C SER A 53 -0.44 3.92 -12.75
N CYS A 54 -0.29 2.88 -11.92
CA CYS A 54 -1.34 2.31 -11.08
C CYS A 54 -1.15 2.62 -9.59
N HIS A 55 0.00 3.17 -9.20
CA HIS A 55 0.34 3.47 -7.80
C HIS A 55 0.97 4.86 -7.68
N LEU A 56 0.20 5.92 -7.95
CA LEU A 56 0.70 7.30 -7.97
C LEU A 56 0.58 7.98 -6.60
N PRO A 57 1.58 8.76 -6.13
CA PRO A 57 1.43 9.62 -4.95
C PRO A 57 0.26 10.60 -5.07
N PRO A 58 -0.32 11.09 -3.95
CA PRO A 58 0.03 10.80 -2.56
C PRO A 58 -0.63 9.54 -1.97
N GLY A 59 -1.57 8.91 -2.69
CA GLY A 59 -2.26 7.70 -2.23
C GLY A 59 -1.60 6.38 -2.61
N PHE A 60 -0.66 6.41 -3.56
CA PHE A 60 -0.02 5.24 -4.16
C PHE A 60 -1.03 4.17 -4.62
N ALA A 61 -2.14 4.64 -5.17
CA ALA A 61 -3.20 3.86 -5.81
C ALA A 61 -3.49 4.46 -7.19
N ASP A 62 -4.36 3.81 -7.97
CA ASP A 62 -4.58 4.19 -9.36
C ASP A 62 -5.45 5.46 -9.41
N PRO A 63 -4.91 6.61 -9.84
CA PRO A 63 -5.67 7.85 -9.89
C PRO A 63 -6.84 7.79 -10.88
N ARG A 64 -6.77 6.92 -11.90
CA ARG A 64 -7.84 6.73 -12.89
C ARG A 64 -9.04 6.04 -12.25
N ASN A 65 -8.78 5.03 -11.42
CA ASN A 65 -9.80 4.33 -10.65
C ASN A 65 -10.46 5.29 -9.65
N ALA A 66 -9.65 6.05 -8.89
CA ALA A 66 -10.17 7.02 -7.92
C ALA A 66 -10.99 8.16 -8.57
N ALA A 67 -10.65 8.54 -9.81
CA ALA A 67 -11.41 9.56 -10.56
C ALA A 67 -12.76 9.05 -11.10
N ASN A 68 -12.88 7.75 -11.40
CA ASN A 68 -14.09 7.15 -11.95
C ASN A 68 -14.44 5.79 -11.30
N PRO A 69 -14.63 5.73 -9.97
CA PRO A 69 -14.59 4.47 -9.21
C PRO A 69 -15.73 3.50 -9.54
N ALA A 70 -16.89 4.00 -9.96
CA ALA A 70 -18.00 3.14 -10.40
C ALA A 70 -17.75 2.47 -11.78
N ALA A 71 -17.00 3.14 -12.66
CA ALA A 71 -16.73 2.67 -14.01
C ALA A 71 -15.42 1.87 -14.10
N LEU A 72 -14.41 2.26 -13.31
CA LEU A 72 -13.06 1.69 -13.30
C LEU A 72 -12.74 1.07 -11.92
N PRO A 73 -13.29 -0.11 -11.59
CA PRO A 73 -12.99 -0.83 -10.35
C PRO A 73 -11.56 -1.40 -10.32
N VAL A 74 -10.92 -1.51 -11.48
CA VAL A 74 -9.62 -2.14 -11.67
C VAL A 74 -8.81 -1.39 -12.72
N SER A 75 -7.49 -1.54 -12.62
CA SER A 75 -6.54 -0.87 -13.50
C SER A 75 -6.46 -1.55 -14.87
N GLU A 76 -6.41 -0.73 -15.92
CA GLU A 76 -6.03 -1.16 -17.27
C GLU A 76 -4.51 -1.37 -17.33
N GLY A 77 -4.11 -2.45 -18.00
CA GLY A 77 -2.72 -2.79 -18.26
C GLY A 77 -2.11 -2.09 -19.48
N SER A 78 -0.86 -2.46 -19.78
CA SER A 78 -0.07 -1.92 -20.90
C SER A 78 -0.72 -2.21 -22.25
N VAL A 79 -1.44 -3.35 -22.36
CA VAL A 79 -2.24 -3.69 -23.55
C VAL A 79 -3.65 -3.16 -23.35
N ALA A 80 -4.04 -2.20 -24.20
CA ALA A 80 -5.35 -1.57 -24.16
C ALA A 80 -6.49 -2.61 -24.18
N GLY A 81 -7.48 -2.41 -23.32
CA GLY A 81 -8.62 -3.31 -23.14
C GLY A 81 -8.37 -4.51 -22.22
N LEU A 82 -7.14 -4.73 -21.73
CA LEU A 82 -6.85 -5.74 -20.72
C LEU A 82 -6.81 -5.12 -19.33
N PHE A 83 -7.52 -5.74 -18.39
CA PHE A 83 -7.67 -5.26 -17.02
C PHE A 83 -7.30 -6.34 -16.02
N GLY A 84 -6.76 -5.91 -14.88
CA GLY A 84 -6.54 -6.79 -13.74
C GLY A 84 -7.85 -7.35 -13.16
N GLY A 85 -7.75 -8.47 -12.44
CA GLY A 85 -8.91 -9.08 -11.78
C GLY A 85 -9.29 -8.47 -10.42
N ARG A 86 -8.47 -7.56 -9.90
CA ARG A 86 -8.61 -6.92 -8.59
C ARG A 86 -8.27 -5.44 -8.67
N ASN A 87 -8.83 -4.65 -7.77
CA ASN A 87 -8.43 -3.27 -7.59
C ASN A 87 -6.97 -3.21 -7.13
N ALA A 88 -6.20 -2.25 -7.66
CA ALA A 88 -4.82 -2.04 -7.24
C ALA A 88 -4.81 -1.56 -5.78
N PRO A 89 -4.26 -2.33 -4.81
CA PRO A 89 -4.16 -1.85 -3.44
C PRO A 89 -3.20 -0.66 -3.36
N THR A 90 -3.32 0.18 -2.33
CA THR A 90 -2.30 1.19 -2.08
C THR A 90 -0.93 0.53 -1.83
N ALA A 91 0.12 1.08 -2.45
CA ALA A 91 1.51 0.70 -2.11
C ALA A 91 2.01 1.45 -0.86
N ALA A 92 1.35 2.54 -0.47
CA ALA A 92 1.69 3.28 0.74
C ALA A 92 1.53 2.39 1.98
N TYR A 93 2.50 2.43 2.88
CA TYR A 93 2.52 1.66 4.13
C TYR A 93 2.53 0.13 3.96
N ALA A 94 2.61 -0.39 2.72
CA ALA A 94 2.69 -1.82 2.46
C ALA A 94 3.99 -2.45 2.97
N ALA A 95 5.06 -1.65 3.07
CA ALA A 95 6.38 -2.04 3.56
C ALA A 95 6.41 -2.45 5.04
N PHE A 96 5.39 -2.07 5.80
CA PHE A 96 5.27 -2.43 7.22
C PHE A 96 4.57 -3.77 7.46
N GLY A 97 4.02 -4.39 6.41
CA GLY A 97 3.44 -5.72 6.51
C GLY A 97 4.51 -6.75 6.89
N PRO A 98 4.24 -7.66 7.85
CA PRO A 98 5.18 -8.72 8.16
C PRO A 98 5.28 -9.70 6.99
N LEU A 99 6.30 -10.56 7.01
CA LEU A 99 6.35 -11.72 6.12
C LEU A 99 5.08 -12.56 6.26
N PHE A 100 4.64 -13.16 5.17
CA PHE A 100 3.49 -14.06 5.20
C PHE A 100 3.75 -15.24 6.16
N GLN A 101 2.89 -15.39 7.16
CA GLN A 101 3.07 -16.41 8.21
C GLN A 101 1.74 -16.81 8.86
N TRP A 102 1.75 -17.99 9.49
CA TRP A 102 0.72 -18.37 10.45
C TRP A 102 1.04 -17.78 11.81
N ASN A 103 0.16 -16.91 12.33
CA ASN A 103 0.27 -16.41 13.68
C ASN A 103 -0.46 -17.36 14.64
N GLY A 104 0.29 -18.27 15.27
CA GLY A 104 -0.27 -19.26 16.20
C GLY A 104 -0.92 -18.68 17.45
N GLY A 105 -0.58 -17.45 17.85
CA GLY A 105 -1.23 -16.75 18.96
C GLY A 105 -2.63 -16.25 18.62
N LEU A 106 -2.85 -15.86 17.36
CA LEU A 106 -4.16 -15.42 16.85
C LEU A 106 -4.96 -16.54 16.18
N GLY A 107 -4.31 -17.64 15.79
CA GLY A 107 -4.93 -18.68 14.97
C GLY A 107 -5.30 -18.19 13.57
N LEU A 108 -4.54 -17.24 13.02
CA LEU A 108 -4.81 -16.58 11.74
C LEU A 108 -3.54 -16.45 10.91
N PHE A 109 -3.69 -16.44 9.58
CA PHE A 109 -2.63 -15.98 8.70
C PHE A 109 -2.47 -14.46 8.80
N ALA A 110 -1.24 -13.98 8.68
CA ALA A 110 -0.93 -12.55 8.64
C ALA A 110 0.25 -12.26 7.69
N GLY A 111 0.31 -11.02 7.22
CA GLY A 111 1.42 -10.53 6.41
C GLY A 111 1.33 -10.89 4.93
N GLY A 112 2.45 -10.74 4.23
CA GLY A 112 2.54 -10.88 2.78
C GLY A 112 1.94 -9.70 2.01
N GLN A 113 2.15 -9.72 0.71
CA GLN A 113 1.71 -8.70 -0.24
C GLN A 113 0.59 -9.21 -1.15
N PHE A 114 -0.02 -8.29 -1.90
CA PHE A 114 -1.29 -8.48 -2.60
C PHE A 114 -2.48 -8.75 -1.66
N TRP A 115 -3.69 -8.77 -2.22
CA TRP A 115 -4.91 -9.04 -1.47
C TRP A 115 -4.99 -10.48 -0.91
N ASP A 116 -4.27 -11.44 -1.48
CA ASP A 116 -4.28 -12.86 -1.10
C ASP A 116 -2.97 -13.33 -0.43
N GLY A 117 -2.01 -12.43 -0.22
CA GLY A 117 -0.75 -12.76 0.44
C GLY A 117 0.23 -13.59 -0.39
N ARG A 118 -0.04 -13.82 -1.69
CA ARG A 118 0.73 -14.76 -2.51
C ARG A 118 2.22 -14.41 -2.66
N ALA A 119 2.59 -13.16 -2.40
CA ALA A 119 3.99 -12.73 -2.35
C ALA A 119 4.42 -12.53 -0.89
N GLY A 120 5.47 -13.22 -0.46
CA GLY A 120 5.95 -13.14 0.92
C GLY A 120 6.70 -11.86 1.27
N THR A 121 7.18 -11.10 0.28
CA THR A 121 7.99 -9.88 0.45
C THR A 121 7.62 -8.83 -0.60
N LEU A 122 8.02 -7.56 -0.38
CA LEU A 122 7.94 -6.52 -1.40
C LEU A 122 8.72 -6.89 -2.67
N THR A 123 9.92 -7.45 -2.54
CA THR A 123 10.70 -7.94 -3.69
C THR A 123 9.91 -8.96 -4.51
N ALA A 124 9.33 -9.97 -3.85
CA ALA A 124 8.54 -10.99 -4.55
C ALA A 124 7.27 -10.39 -5.20
N GLN A 125 6.69 -9.36 -4.59
CA GLN A 125 5.55 -8.62 -5.16
C GLN A 125 5.98 -7.83 -6.40
N ALA A 126 7.06 -7.06 -6.33
CA ALA A 126 7.56 -6.21 -7.42
C ALA A 126 8.02 -7.03 -8.64
N MET A 127 8.39 -8.30 -8.45
CA MET A 127 8.69 -9.23 -9.55
C MET A 127 7.46 -9.63 -10.38
N GLY A 128 6.24 -9.49 -9.86
CA GLY A 128 5.03 -9.98 -10.52
C GLY A 128 4.58 -9.12 -11.72
N PRO A 129 4.33 -7.81 -11.53
CA PRO A 129 3.64 -6.98 -12.51
C PRO A 129 4.27 -6.92 -13.90
N PHE A 130 5.60 -6.94 -13.98
CA PHE A 130 6.32 -6.96 -15.26
C PHE A 130 5.82 -8.05 -16.18
N LEU A 131 5.63 -9.28 -15.66
CA LEU A 131 5.33 -10.46 -16.47
C LEU A 131 3.83 -10.78 -16.55
N ASN A 132 3.00 -10.06 -15.80
CA ASN A 132 1.56 -10.30 -15.82
C ASN A 132 0.97 -9.72 -17.13
N PRO A 133 0.34 -10.56 -17.98
CA PRO A 133 -0.15 -10.13 -19.31
C PRO A 133 -1.27 -9.10 -19.27
N VAL A 134 -1.97 -8.94 -18.15
CA VAL A 134 -3.00 -7.90 -17.96
C VAL A 134 -2.48 -6.68 -17.17
N GLU A 135 -1.19 -6.65 -16.84
CA GLU A 135 -0.52 -5.51 -16.19
C GLU A 135 0.58 -4.96 -17.11
N MET A 136 1.86 -5.20 -16.86
CA MET A 136 2.94 -4.63 -17.70
C MET A 136 3.32 -5.51 -18.89
N ALA A 137 2.88 -6.77 -18.92
CA ALA A 137 2.86 -7.66 -20.08
C ALA A 137 4.21 -7.96 -20.78
N MET A 138 5.34 -7.80 -20.09
CA MET A 138 6.64 -8.20 -20.61
C MET A 138 6.70 -9.73 -20.80
N PRO A 139 7.26 -10.23 -21.91
CA PRO A 139 7.15 -11.64 -22.27
C PRO A 139 7.97 -12.58 -21.36
N ASN A 140 9.05 -12.08 -20.76
CA ASN A 140 9.91 -12.81 -19.82
C ASN A 140 10.87 -11.85 -19.10
N LYS A 141 11.58 -12.37 -18.09
CA LYS A 141 12.56 -11.61 -17.29
C LYS A 141 13.68 -11.00 -18.14
N GLN A 142 14.16 -11.72 -19.15
CA GLN A 142 15.23 -11.23 -20.02
C GLN A 142 14.78 -9.97 -20.78
N ALA A 143 13.55 -9.94 -21.30
CA ALA A 143 13.01 -8.76 -21.97
C ALA A 143 12.93 -7.54 -21.02
N VAL A 144 12.59 -7.74 -19.75
CA VAL A 144 12.59 -6.67 -18.74
C VAL A 144 14.00 -6.12 -18.55
N LEU A 145 14.99 -7.00 -18.37
CA LEU A 145 16.38 -6.59 -18.20
C LEU A 145 16.92 -5.87 -19.44
N LEU A 146 16.59 -6.35 -20.64
CA LEU A 146 16.97 -5.69 -21.89
C LEU A 146 16.33 -4.30 -22.04
N ALA A 147 15.13 -4.08 -21.48
CA ALA A 147 14.47 -2.78 -21.46
C ALA A 147 15.18 -1.73 -20.57
N LEU A 148 16.10 -2.13 -19.70
CA LEU A 148 16.96 -1.19 -18.94
C LEU A 148 18.04 -0.53 -19.81
N ARG A 149 18.22 -0.98 -21.05
CA ARG A 149 19.31 -0.53 -21.92
C ARG A 149 18.84 0.47 -22.97
N SER A 150 19.79 1.25 -23.45
CA SER A 150 19.72 1.80 -24.80
C SER A 150 20.06 0.67 -25.76
N ASN A 151 19.12 0.17 -26.55
CA ASN A 151 19.49 -0.66 -27.68
C ASN A 151 18.83 -0.17 -28.96
N SER A 152 19.65 0.44 -29.82
CA SER A 152 19.32 0.78 -31.20
C SER A 152 19.15 -0.44 -32.12
N ALA A 153 19.17 -1.67 -31.57
CA ALA A 153 19.13 -2.93 -32.31
C ALA A 153 17.85 -3.76 -32.13
N ALA A 154 16.93 -3.38 -31.25
CA ALA A 154 15.63 -4.03 -31.09
C ALA A 154 14.50 -3.08 -31.51
N ALA A 155 13.33 -3.61 -31.88
CA ALA A 155 12.12 -2.84 -32.16
C ALA A 155 11.54 -2.09 -30.94
N VAL A 156 12.33 -1.93 -29.87
CA VAL A 156 11.99 -1.26 -28.61
C VAL A 156 12.77 0.06 -28.57
N PRO A 157 12.12 1.21 -28.30
CA PRO A 157 12.83 2.47 -28.21
C PRO A 157 13.89 2.43 -27.10
N ALA A 158 15.02 3.12 -27.32
CA ALA A 158 16.07 3.20 -26.31
C ALA A 158 15.53 3.82 -25.01
N ASN A 159 15.75 3.14 -23.90
CA ASN A 159 15.34 3.67 -22.60
C ASN A 159 16.17 4.92 -22.25
N PRO A 160 15.54 6.09 -22.04
CA PRO A 160 16.26 7.32 -21.73
C PRO A 160 17.06 7.25 -20.42
N ASN A 161 16.69 6.36 -19.51
CA ASN A 161 17.30 6.18 -18.19
C ASN A 161 18.49 5.20 -18.20
N TRP A 162 18.87 4.65 -19.35
CA TRP A 162 19.83 3.53 -19.40
C TRP A 162 21.20 3.82 -18.76
N THR A 163 21.73 5.05 -18.91
CA THR A 163 23.01 5.43 -18.29
C THR A 163 22.90 5.46 -16.77
N ALA A 164 21.75 5.90 -16.25
CA ALA A 164 21.46 5.89 -14.83
C ALA A 164 21.31 4.45 -14.31
N TYR A 165 20.72 3.54 -15.09
CA TYR A 165 20.68 2.11 -14.73
C TYR A 165 22.06 1.47 -14.69
N LEU A 166 22.92 1.69 -15.70
CA LEU A 166 24.29 1.20 -15.67
C LEU A 166 25.02 1.64 -14.39
N ALA A 167 24.95 2.94 -14.09
CA ALA A 167 25.62 3.51 -12.93
C ALA A 167 25.01 3.01 -11.61
N GLY A 168 23.68 2.96 -11.52
CA GLY A 168 22.96 2.56 -10.32
C GLY A 168 23.18 1.09 -9.96
N PHE A 169 23.04 0.17 -10.92
CA PHE A 169 23.27 -1.25 -10.66
C PHE A 169 24.73 -1.56 -10.32
N ALA A 170 25.68 -0.89 -10.98
CA ALA A 170 27.10 -1.01 -10.64
C ALA A 170 27.39 -0.50 -9.23
N ALA A 171 26.83 0.66 -8.85
CA ALA A 171 27.07 1.27 -7.55
C ALA A 171 26.39 0.55 -6.38
N VAL A 172 25.16 0.08 -6.57
CA VAL A 172 24.36 -0.55 -5.50
C VAL A 172 24.67 -2.03 -5.37
N TYR A 173 24.82 -2.74 -6.49
CA TYR A 173 24.91 -4.21 -6.51
C TYR A 173 26.20 -4.76 -7.12
N GLY A 174 27.08 -3.91 -7.66
CA GLY A 174 28.27 -4.37 -8.38
C GLY A 174 27.94 -5.11 -9.69
N VAL A 175 26.75 -4.87 -10.26
CA VAL A 175 26.27 -5.53 -11.48
C VAL A 175 26.56 -4.67 -12.70
N ASP A 176 27.30 -5.24 -13.67
CA ASP A 176 27.53 -4.62 -14.97
C ASP A 176 26.41 -4.99 -15.96
N LEU A 177 25.49 -4.06 -16.18
CA LEU A 177 24.41 -4.22 -17.15
C LEU A 177 24.87 -4.05 -18.61
N SER A 178 26.17 -3.86 -18.91
CA SER A 178 26.68 -3.77 -20.29
C SER A 178 26.79 -5.12 -21.02
N ASN A 179 26.61 -6.24 -20.31
CA ASN A 179 26.65 -7.61 -20.86
C ASN A 179 25.38 -8.48 -20.63
N LEU A 180 24.18 -7.89 -20.44
CA LEU A 180 22.89 -8.57 -20.30
C LEU A 180 22.59 -9.63 -21.38
N ASP A 181 23.03 -9.42 -22.63
CA ASP A 181 22.82 -10.39 -23.72
C ASP A 181 23.61 -11.70 -23.50
N LEU A 182 24.61 -11.68 -22.63
CA LEU A 182 25.50 -12.79 -22.33
C LEU A 182 25.15 -13.50 -21.01
N LEU A 183 24.11 -13.04 -20.30
CA LEU A 183 23.73 -13.64 -19.02
C LEU A 183 23.14 -15.03 -19.22
N THR A 184 23.55 -15.94 -18.34
CA THR A 184 22.91 -17.24 -18.16
C THR A 184 21.51 -17.07 -17.53
N PRO A 185 20.64 -18.10 -17.63
CA PRO A 185 19.32 -18.06 -16.99
C PRO A 185 19.35 -17.74 -15.48
N LEU A 186 20.35 -18.28 -14.76
CA LEU A 186 20.51 -18.03 -13.32
C LEU A 186 20.90 -16.57 -13.04
N GLU A 187 21.76 -15.98 -13.87
CA GLU A 187 22.13 -14.58 -13.74
C GLU A 187 20.97 -13.65 -14.09
N ILE A 188 20.16 -14.00 -15.10
CA ILE A 188 18.91 -13.27 -15.41
C ILE A 188 17.99 -13.27 -14.20
N ASP A 189 17.77 -14.42 -13.56
CA ASP A 189 16.94 -14.51 -12.35
C ASP A 189 17.49 -13.64 -11.22
N ARG A 190 18.80 -13.66 -11.02
CA ARG A 190 19.45 -12.86 -9.96
C ARG A 190 19.34 -11.37 -10.21
N VAL A 191 19.63 -10.89 -11.42
CA VAL A 191 19.56 -9.46 -11.74
C VAL A 191 18.11 -8.96 -11.72
N TYR A 192 17.16 -9.80 -12.15
CA TYR A 192 15.73 -9.49 -12.07
C TYR A 192 15.23 -9.36 -10.61
N GLU A 193 15.72 -10.21 -9.70
CA GLU A 193 15.44 -10.08 -8.27
C GLU A 193 16.06 -8.79 -7.67
N LEU A 194 17.27 -8.40 -8.10
CA LEU A 194 17.91 -7.15 -7.68
C LEU A 194 17.14 -5.91 -8.15
N LEU A 195 16.63 -5.93 -9.38
CA LEU A 195 15.71 -4.91 -9.90
C LEU A 195 14.49 -4.76 -8.99
N ALA A 196 13.83 -5.87 -8.67
CA ALA A 196 12.66 -5.87 -7.81
C ALA A 196 13.00 -5.48 -6.36
N THR A 197 14.21 -5.78 -5.89
CA THR A 197 14.70 -5.38 -4.57
C THR A 197 14.85 -3.87 -4.47
N ALA A 198 15.42 -3.22 -5.50
CA ALA A 198 15.53 -1.76 -5.54
C ALA A 198 14.14 -1.11 -5.47
N ILE A 199 13.15 -1.61 -6.23
CA ILE A 199 11.75 -1.16 -6.15
C ILE A 199 11.20 -1.32 -4.73
N GLY A 200 11.36 -2.50 -4.13
CA GLY A 200 10.92 -2.75 -2.76
C GLY A 200 11.64 -1.88 -1.73
N ASP A 201 12.88 -1.46 -1.98
CA ASP A 201 13.59 -0.51 -1.12
C ASP A 201 13.02 0.91 -1.24
N PHE A 202 12.67 1.36 -2.45
CA PHE A 202 11.96 2.61 -2.68
C PHE A 202 10.60 2.63 -1.97
N GLU A 203 9.85 1.52 -2.01
CA GLU A 203 8.57 1.40 -1.30
C GLU A 203 8.69 1.46 0.23
N LYS A 204 9.89 1.24 0.79
CA LYS A 204 10.19 1.46 2.23
C LYS A 204 10.55 2.93 2.54
N SER A 205 10.68 3.79 1.54
CA SER A 205 11.13 5.16 1.77
C SER A 205 10.06 6.03 2.44
N TYR A 206 10.49 7.16 2.99
CA TYR A 206 9.59 8.18 3.55
C TYR A 206 8.68 8.82 2.50
N LEU A 207 9.02 8.74 1.20
CA LEU A 207 8.17 9.25 0.12
C LEU A 207 6.91 8.41 -0.06
N VAL A 208 7.00 7.11 0.21
CA VAL A 208 5.89 6.15 0.12
C VAL A 208 5.17 6.01 1.47
N ASN A 209 5.83 6.38 2.57
CA ASN A 209 5.37 6.19 3.94
C ASN A 209 5.53 7.47 4.76
N ALA A 210 4.72 8.50 4.45
CA ALA A 210 4.99 9.86 4.90
C ALA A 210 4.64 10.14 6.37
N PHE A 211 3.59 9.52 6.93
CA PHE A 211 3.04 9.82 8.27
C PHE A 211 2.77 11.32 8.49
N THR A 212 2.13 11.95 7.50
CA THR A 212 1.86 13.40 7.46
C THR A 212 0.37 13.72 7.47
N SER A 213 -0.46 12.82 8.00
CA SER A 213 -1.91 13.03 8.02
C SER A 213 -2.36 13.97 9.14
N LYS A 214 -3.63 14.40 9.12
CA LYS A 214 -4.24 15.12 10.25
C LYS A 214 -4.20 14.27 11.52
N TYR A 215 -4.40 12.97 11.40
CA TYR A 215 -4.32 12.04 12.53
C TYR A 215 -2.91 12.02 13.14
N ASP A 216 -1.88 12.01 12.30
CA ASP A 216 -0.49 12.07 12.76
C ASP A 216 -0.18 13.42 13.44
N ALA A 217 -0.68 14.53 12.88
CA ALA A 217 -0.57 15.85 13.51
C ALA A 217 -1.32 15.92 14.85
N TRP A 218 -2.47 15.23 14.99
CA TRP A 218 -3.21 15.14 16.26
C TRP A 218 -2.43 14.33 17.30
N LEU A 219 -1.85 13.18 16.91
CA LEU A 219 -0.96 12.42 17.80
C LEU A 219 0.24 13.25 18.28
N ALA A 220 0.76 14.13 17.43
CA ALA A 220 1.85 15.05 17.76
C ALA A 220 1.41 16.31 18.56
N GLY A 221 0.11 16.49 18.84
CA GLY A 221 -0.41 17.69 19.50
C GLY A 221 -0.36 18.96 18.64
N LEU A 222 -0.15 18.82 17.33
CA LEU A 222 -0.10 19.89 16.33
C LEU A 222 -1.44 20.16 15.64
N TYR A 223 -2.45 19.35 15.96
CA TYR A 223 -3.80 19.47 15.42
C TYR A 223 -4.84 19.09 16.48
N THR A 224 -5.94 19.84 16.51
CA THR A 224 -7.13 19.50 17.29
C THR A 224 -8.21 19.01 16.34
N MET A 225 -8.66 17.77 16.53
CA MET A 225 -9.77 17.22 15.77
C MET A 225 -11.03 18.08 15.96
N THR A 226 -11.82 18.17 14.90
CA THR A 226 -13.18 18.70 14.99
C THR A 226 -14.08 17.77 15.81
N PRO A 227 -15.20 18.27 16.37
CA PRO A 227 -16.15 17.42 17.10
C PRO A 227 -16.68 16.24 16.27
N THR A 228 -16.77 16.38 14.95
CA THR A 228 -17.20 15.31 14.02
C THR A 228 -16.13 14.24 13.88
N GLU A 229 -14.87 14.64 13.64
CA GLU A 229 -13.73 13.70 13.56
C GLU A 229 -13.56 12.93 14.88
N GLU A 230 -13.72 13.58 16.03
CA GLU A 230 -13.67 12.90 17.34
C GLU A 230 -14.80 11.90 17.55
N LYS A 231 -16.02 12.22 17.13
CA LYS A 231 -17.16 11.28 17.18
C LYS A 231 -16.88 10.07 16.28
N GLY A 232 -16.36 10.31 15.09
CA GLY A 232 -15.94 9.26 14.16
C GLY A 232 -14.90 8.33 14.79
N MET A 233 -13.86 8.89 15.41
CA MET A 233 -12.83 8.10 16.09
C MET A 233 -13.40 7.26 17.24
N LYS A 234 -14.36 7.79 18.01
CA LYS A 234 -15.05 7.05 19.08
C LYS A 234 -15.90 5.91 18.53
N LEU A 235 -16.56 6.12 17.39
CA LEU A 235 -17.31 5.07 16.70
C LEU A 235 -16.37 3.98 16.17
N PHE A 236 -15.26 4.38 15.55
CA PHE A 236 -14.25 3.49 15.00
C PHE A 236 -13.70 2.53 16.06
N ASN A 237 -13.47 3.04 17.27
CA ASN A 237 -12.95 2.30 18.42
C ASN A 237 -14.01 1.62 19.29
N GLY A 238 -15.28 1.73 18.93
CA GLY A 238 -16.39 1.31 19.76
C GLY A 238 -17.47 0.65 18.93
N LYS A 239 -18.59 1.34 18.76
CA LYS A 239 -19.80 0.79 18.12
C LYS A 239 -19.55 0.27 16.69
N GLY A 240 -18.65 0.91 15.95
CA GLY A 240 -18.30 0.52 14.59
C GLY A 240 -17.38 -0.69 14.51
N LYS A 241 -16.74 -1.10 15.62
CA LYS A 241 -15.82 -2.26 15.72
C LYS A 241 -14.67 -2.27 14.70
N CYS A 242 -14.43 -1.17 14.00
CA CYS A 242 -13.46 -1.09 12.92
C CYS A 242 -12.05 -1.42 13.42
N ASN A 243 -11.74 -1.02 14.65
CA ASN A 243 -10.47 -1.23 15.32
C ASN A 243 -10.17 -2.69 15.69
N LEU A 244 -11.09 -3.64 15.50
CA LEU A 244 -10.82 -5.06 15.72
C LEU A 244 -9.89 -5.64 14.66
N CYS A 245 -9.95 -5.11 13.44
CA CYS A 245 -9.02 -5.47 12.35
C CYS A 245 -8.14 -4.27 11.94
N HIS A 246 -8.70 -3.06 11.92
CA HIS A 246 -7.98 -1.83 11.56
C HIS A 246 -7.42 -1.13 12.80
N LEU A 247 -6.40 -1.71 13.41
CA LEU A 247 -5.83 -1.27 14.69
C LEU A 247 -5.44 0.22 14.69
N SER A 248 -6.03 1.01 15.60
CA SER A 248 -5.70 2.44 15.78
C SER A 248 -4.69 2.69 16.93
N VAL A 249 -3.96 1.65 17.33
CA VAL A 249 -2.92 1.73 18.36
C VAL A 249 -1.54 1.78 17.73
N ALA A 250 -0.57 2.35 18.45
CA ALA A 250 0.82 2.35 18.01
C ALA A 250 1.27 0.91 17.72
N THR A 251 2.04 0.73 16.66
CA THR A 251 2.60 -0.57 16.26
C THR A 251 4.12 -0.53 16.31
N LEU A 252 4.75 -1.68 16.20
CA LEU A 252 6.21 -1.79 16.08
C LEU A 252 6.61 -1.74 14.62
N ALA A 253 7.75 -1.10 14.35
CA ALA A 253 8.40 -1.15 13.06
C ALA A 253 8.90 -2.57 12.76
N PRO A 254 9.32 -2.85 11.51
CA PRO A 254 9.84 -4.16 11.13
C PRO A 254 11.06 -4.62 11.95
N ASP A 255 11.77 -3.69 12.59
CA ASP A 255 12.86 -3.98 13.53
C ASP A 255 12.39 -4.62 14.86
N GLY A 256 11.08 -4.59 15.15
CA GLY A 256 10.47 -5.07 16.38
C GLY A 256 10.75 -4.22 17.62
N LEU A 257 11.37 -3.05 17.47
CA LEU A 257 11.86 -2.20 18.56
C LEU A 257 11.30 -0.78 18.50
N THR A 258 11.14 -0.23 17.30
CA THR A 258 10.75 1.17 17.12
C THR A 258 9.23 1.29 17.12
N LEU A 259 8.67 2.06 18.06
CA LEU A 259 7.24 2.40 18.04
C LEU A 259 6.93 3.38 16.90
N MET A 260 5.87 3.09 16.16
CA MET A 260 5.38 3.91 15.06
C MET A 260 3.88 4.21 15.18
N PRO A 261 3.40 5.28 14.53
CA PRO A 261 1.98 5.59 14.49
C PRO A 261 1.16 4.40 13.96
N PRO A 262 -0.13 4.31 14.31
CA PRO A 262 -1.00 3.22 13.87
C PRO A 262 -1.02 3.07 12.35
N LEU A 263 -0.96 1.84 11.86
CA LEU A 263 -1.08 1.53 10.43
C LEU A 263 -2.53 1.24 10.02
N PHE A 264 -3.47 1.16 10.97
CA PHE A 264 -4.88 0.87 10.71
C PHE A 264 -5.08 -0.45 9.97
N THR A 265 -4.31 -1.46 10.36
CA THR A 265 -4.39 -2.85 9.92
C THR A 265 -3.64 -3.74 10.90
N ASP A 266 -4.10 -4.97 11.07
CA ASP A 266 -3.43 -6.06 11.75
C ASP A 266 -2.71 -7.03 10.77
N PHE A 267 -2.81 -6.75 9.47
CA PHE A 267 -2.33 -7.57 8.36
C PHE A 267 -2.89 -8.99 8.31
N THR A 268 -3.97 -9.29 9.03
CA THR A 268 -4.64 -10.60 8.97
C THR A 268 -5.51 -10.71 7.72
N TYR A 269 -6.27 -11.81 7.60
CA TYR A 269 -7.10 -12.09 6.45
C TYR A 269 -8.53 -12.37 6.89
N ASP A 270 -9.48 -11.71 6.25
CA ASP A 270 -10.89 -11.84 6.58
C ASP A 270 -11.78 -11.84 5.34
N ASN A 271 -12.93 -12.52 5.42
CA ASN A 271 -13.96 -12.49 4.40
C ASN A 271 -15.12 -11.62 4.88
N LEU A 272 -15.19 -10.39 4.37
CA LEU A 272 -16.29 -9.47 4.69
C LEU A 272 -17.62 -9.86 4.03
N GLY A 273 -17.57 -10.79 3.07
CA GLY A 273 -18.71 -11.18 2.25
C GLY A 273 -19.03 -10.20 1.13
N ILE A 274 -18.01 -9.52 0.58
CA ILE A 274 -18.19 -8.61 -0.56
C ILE A 274 -18.82 -9.41 -1.72
N PRO A 275 -19.88 -8.89 -2.38
CA PRO A 275 -20.46 -9.56 -3.52
C PRO A 275 -19.52 -9.57 -4.72
N LYS A 276 -19.79 -10.47 -5.66
CA LYS A 276 -19.11 -10.48 -6.94
C LYS A 276 -19.44 -9.19 -7.69
N SER A 277 -18.43 -8.52 -8.23
CA SER A 277 -18.64 -7.29 -9.00
C SER A 277 -19.45 -7.56 -10.27
N THR A 278 -20.47 -6.74 -10.52
CA THR A 278 -21.27 -6.75 -11.75
C THR A 278 -20.75 -5.80 -12.82
N ASN A 279 -19.66 -5.08 -12.53
CA ASN A 279 -19.03 -4.19 -13.50
C ASN A 279 -18.57 -5.01 -14.73
N PRO A 280 -18.84 -4.55 -15.97
CA PRO A 280 -18.47 -5.29 -17.19
C PRO A 280 -17.00 -5.68 -17.29
N LEU A 281 -16.08 -4.91 -16.68
CA LEU A 281 -14.65 -5.21 -16.66
C LEU A 281 -14.31 -6.44 -15.81
N LEU A 282 -15.19 -6.83 -14.89
CA LEU A 282 -15.00 -7.94 -13.96
C LEU A 282 -16.03 -9.06 -14.11
N ALA A 283 -17.12 -8.83 -14.84
CA ALA A 283 -18.23 -9.77 -14.96
C ALA A 283 -17.81 -11.16 -15.47
N GLY A 284 -16.77 -11.23 -16.30
CA GLY A 284 -16.22 -12.48 -16.85
C GLY A 284 -15.19 -13.18 -15.96
N ASN A 285 -14.78 -12.59 -14.84
CA ASN A 285 -13.74 -13.18 -13.99
C ASN A 285 -14.24 -14.44 -13.28
N PRO A 286 -13.36 -15.43 -13.02
CA PRO A 286 -13.68 -16.55 -12.14
C PRO A 286 -14.00 -16.08 -10.72
N ILE A 287 -14.52 -16.97 -9.89
CA ILE A 287 -14.72 -16.67 -8.46
C ILE A 287 -13.37 -16.40 -7.81
N ASP A 288 -13.25 -15.29 -7.08
CA ASP A 288 -12.03 -14.96 -6.35
C ASP A 288 -12.07 -15.50 -4.91
N TYR A 289 -11.36 -16.60 -4.68
CA TYR A 289 -11.28 -17.23 -3.36
C TYR A 289 -10.21 -16.62 -2.44
N GLY A 290 -9.51 -15.56 -2.87
CA GLY A 290 -8.51 -14.87 -2.07
C GLY A 290 -7.42 -15.82 -1.54
N LEU A 291 -7.14 -15.73 -0.24
CA LEU A 291 -6.14 -16.56 0.44
C LEU A 291 -6.37 -18.06 0.22
N GLY A 292 -7.64 -18.50 0.20
CA GLY A 292 -7.98 -19.92 0.07
C GLY A 292 -7.72 -20.53 -1.31
N ALA A 293 -7.49 -19.72 -2.36
CA ALA A 293 -7.09 -20.22 -3.68
C ALA A 293 -5.59 -20.59 -3.76
N ARG A 294 -4.79 -20.25 -2.75
CA ARG A 294 -3.35 -20.55 -2.77
C ARG A 294 -3.13 -22.06 -2.66
N PRO A 295 -2.45 -22.72 -3.62
CA PRO A 295 -2.31 -24.18 -3.62
C PRO A 295 -1.69 -24.75 -2.35
N GLU A 296 -0.71 -24.06 -1.79
CA GLU A 296 -0.03 -24.43 -0.56
C GLU A 296 -0.92 -24.30 0.68
N ILE A 297 -1.95 -23.45 0.65
CA ILE A 297 -2.93 -23.30 1.74
C ILE A 297 -4.06 -24.32 1.55
N ALA A 298 -4.59 -24.42 0.34
CA ALA A 298 -5.63 -25.38 -0.04
C ALA A 298 -5.21 -26.83 0.23
N ALA A 299 -3.92 -27.15 0.16
CA ALA A 299 -3.39 -28.48 0.46
C ALA A 299 -3.59 -28.93 1.92
N TYR A 300 -3.77 -28.00 2.88
CA TYR A 300 -3.95 -28.34 4.30
C TYR A 300 -5.37 -28.80 4.63
N ASP A 301 -6.39 -28.20 4.01
CA ASP A 301 -7.80 -28.46 4.28
C ASP A 301 -8.67 -28.32 3.01
N PRO A 302 -8.44 -29.15 1.98
CA PRO A 302 -9.04 -28.98 0.67
C PRO A 302 -10.55 -29.21 0.65
N VAL A 303 -11.29 -28.34 -0.06
CA VAL A 303 -12.71 -28.47 -0.38
C VAL A 303 -12.99 -27.96 -1.80
N ALA A 304 -14.05 -28.45 -2.43
CA ALA A 304 -14.53 -27.88 -3.70
C ALA A 304 -15.31 -26.59 -3.43
N GLY A 305 -14.91 -25.48 -4.05
CA GLY A 305 -15.65 -24.23 -4.07
C GLY A 305 -16.92 -24.32 -4.92
N PRO A 306 -17.80 -23.30 -4.92
CA PRO A 306 -19.05 -23.30 -5.68
C PRO A 306 -18.90 -23.54 -7.20
N ASP A 307 -17.76 -23.20 -7.79
CA ASP A 307 -17.43 -23.46 -9.19
C ASP A 307 -16.62 -24.75 -9.42
N GLY A 308 -16.40 -25.55 -8.37
CA GLY A 308 -15.64 -26.80 -8.41
C GLY A 308 -14.12 -26.63 -8.22
N ALA A 309 -13.60 -25.41 -8.09
CA ALA A 309 -12.17 -25.19 -7.81
C ALA A 309 -11.78 -25.77 -6.44
N LEU A 310 -10.61 -26.42 -6.36
CA LEU A 310 -10.08 -26.91 -5.09
C LEU A 310 -9.48 -25.76 -4.28
N VAL A 311 -10.04 -25.49 -3.10
CA VAL A 311 -9.67 -24.35 -2.24
C VAL A 311 -9.54 -24.79 -0.78
N SER A 312 -8.93 -23.96 0.05
CA SER A 312 -8.91 -24.17 1.51
C SER A 312 -10.28 -23.91 2.12
N ALA A 313 -10.83 -24.90 2.84
CA ALA A 313 -12.12 -24.79 3.50
C ALA A 313 -12.18 -23.63 4.50
N SER A 314 -11.12 -23.44 5.28
CA SER A 314 -11.06 -22.41 6.33
C SER A 314 -10.60 -21.03 5.87
N GLN A 315 -10.02 -20.92 4.66
CA GLN A 315 -9.45 -19.65 4.17
C GLN A 315 -10.11 -19.11 2.90
N ALA A 316 -10.98 -19.87 2.24
CA ALA A 316 -11.69 -19.41 1.04
C ALA A 316 -12.49 -18.11 1.31
N GLY A 317 -12.30 -17.14 0.42
CA GLY A 317 -12.95 -15.82 0.45
C GLY A 317 -12.25 -14.78 1.31
N LYS A 318 -11.18 -15.14 2.03
CA LYS A 318 -10.47 -14.20 2.89
C LYS A 318 -9.46 -13.37 2.11
N PHE A 319 -9.43 -12.08 2.37
CA PHE A 319 -8.47 -11.13 1.81
C PHE A 319 -7.76 -10.37 2.92
N LYS A 320 -6.54 -9.92 2.63
CA LYS A 320 -5.72 -9.19 3.59
C LYS A 320 -6.42 -7.92 4.03
N VAL A 321 -6.45 -7.69 5.34
CA VAL A 321 -6.86 -6.41 5.92
C VAL A 321 -5.83 -5.36 5.52
N SER A 322 -6.21 -4.44 4.64
CA SER A 322 -5.32 -3.39 4.15
C SER A 322 -5.32 -2.18 5.08
N THR A 323 -4.24 -1.39 5.04
CA THR A 323 -4.16 -0.12 5.78
C THR A 323 -5.30 0.82 5.40
N LEU A 324 -5.79 1.60 6.37
CA LEU A 324 -6.71 2.72 6.10
C LEU A 324 -5.98 4.07 5.95
N ARG A 325 -4.64 4.10 6.03
CA ARG A 325 -3.89 5.29 5.65
C ARG A 325 -4.15 5.60 4.18
N ASN A 326 -4.35 6.88 3.88
CA ASN A 326 -4.74 7.36 2.56
C ASN A 326 -6.06 6.80 2.00
N ILE A 327 -6.94 6.23 2.83
CA ILE A 327 -8.20 5.62 2.35
C ILE A 327 -9.11 6.60 1.57
N ALA A 328 -9.01 7.91 1.83
CA ALA A 328 -9.76 8.92 1.06
C ALA A 328 -9.28 9.07 -0.40
N LEU A 329 -8.10 8.55 -0.72
CA LEU A 329 -7.40 8.74 -2.00
C LEU A 329 -7.31 7.47 -2.84
N THR A 330 -7.91 6.37 -2.37
CA THR A 330 -7.69 5.01 -2.90
C THR A 330 -8.97 4.33 -3.36
N ALA A 331 -10.03 5.11 -3.62
CA ALA A 331 -11.23 4.60 -4.25
C ALA A 331 -10.92 3.92 -5.59
N PRO A 332 -11.71 2.92 -6.02
CA PRO A 332 -12.84 2.30 -5.32
C PRO A 332 -12.39 1.34 -4.21
N TYR A 333 -13.34 0.80 -3.44
CA TYR A 333 -13.06 0.05 -2.23
C TYR A 333 -13.44 -1.43 -2.33
N GLY A 334 -12.71 -2.27 -1.59
CA GLY A 334 -12.77 -3.72 -1.68
C GLY A 334 -11.76 -4.30 -2.67
N HIS A 335 -11.47 -5.59 -2.58
CA HIS A 335 -10.49 -6.27 -3.43
C HIS A 335 -10.87 -6.23 -4.92
N ASN A 336 -12.17 -6.14 -5.23
CA ASN A 336 -12.74 -6.09 -6.57
C ASN A 336 -13.34 -4.71 -6.91
N GLY A 337 -13.04 -3.67 -6.13
CA GLY A 337 -13.52 -2.31 -6.37
C GLY A 337 -15.05 -2.16 -6.33
N TYR A 338 -15.76 -3.02 -5.59
CA TYR A 338 -17.23 -3.06 -5.58
C TYR A 338 -17.87 -1.74 -5.13
N PHE A 339 -17.26 -1.04 -4.16
CA PHE A 339 -17.84 0.17 -3.59
C PHE A 339 -17.18 1.41 -4.20
N ALA A 340 -17.97 2.31 -4.76
CA ALA A 340 -17.46 3.50 -5.43
C ALA A 340 -17.05 4.60 -4.43
N THR A 341 -17.62 4.59 -3.23
CA THR A 341 -17.40 5.64 -2.23
C THR A 341 -17.06 5.08 -0.85
N LEU A 342 -16.35 5.88 -0.05
CA LEU A 342 -15.97 5.49 1.31
C LEU A 342 -17.21 5.29 2.19
N LYS A 343 -18.24 6.11 1.96
CA LYS A 343 -19.54 5.98 2.63
C LYS A 343 -20.21 4.64 2.33
N GLU A 344 -20.11 4.17 1.09
CA GLU A 344 -20.75 2.93 0.66
C GLU A 344 -20.12 1.71 1.32
N ILE A 345 -18.78 1.63 1.38
CA ILE A 345 -18.12 0.54 2.10
C ILE A 345 -18.37 0.63 3.61
N VAL A 346 -18.43 1.83 4.22
CA VAL A 346 -18.82 1.99 5.64
C VAL A 346 -20.24 1.49 5.88
N ASN A 347 -21.18 1.80 4.99
CA ASN A 347 -22.55 1.28 5.07
C ASN A 347 -22.58 -0.25 4.88
N PHE A 348 -21.71 -0.82 4.03
CA PHE A 348 -21.57 -2.27 3.90
C PHE A 348 -21.14 -2.92 5.22
N TYR A 349 -20.09 -2.40 5.88
CA TYR A 349 -19.69 -2.88 7.22
C TYR A 349 -20.85 -2.78 8.23
N ASN A 350 -21.67 -1.74 8.14
CA ASN A 350 -22.83 -1.56 9.03
C ASN A 350 -23.96 -2.56 8.77
N THR A 351 -24.21 -2.96 7.51
CA THR A 351 -25.47 -3.60 7.09
C THR A 351 -25.35 -4.92 6.33
N ALA A 352 -24.14 -5.43 6.05
CA ALA A 352 -23.92 -6.68 5.28
C ALA A 352 -24.51 -7.96 5.89
N GLY A 353 -24.84 -7.95 7.17
CA GLY A 353 -25.48 -9.03 7.92
C GLY A 353 -27.01 -8.92 7.96
N ILE A 354 -27.58 -7.80 7.53
CA ILE A 354 -29.04 -7.60 7.46
C ILE A 354 -29.57 -8.26 6.18
N PRO A 355 -30.47 -9.24 6.27
CA PRO A 355 -30.97 -9.96 5.09
C PRO A 355 -31.58 -9.03 4.03
N GLY A 356 -31.16 -9.21 2.77
CA GLY A 356 -31.71 -8.48 1.62
C GLY A 356 -31.14 -7.08 1.38
N MET A 357 -30.23 -6.59 2.23
CA MET A 357 -29.59 -5.27 2.04
C MET A 357 -28.53 -5.28 0.93
N TRP A 358 -27.86 -6.41 0.72
CA TRP A 358 -26.80 -6.58 -0.26
C TRP A 358 -26.98 -7.88 -1.04
N PRO A 359 -26.45 -7.98 -2.27
CA PRO A 359 -26.37 -9.25 -2.98
C PRO A 359 -25.58 -10.31 -2.19
N ALA A 360 -25.73 -11.58 -2.57
CA ALA A 360 -25.01 -12.66 -1.93
C ALA A 360 -23.48 -12.46 -2.04
N PRO A 361 -22.71 -12.81 -1.00
CA PRO A 361 -21.24 -12.84 -1.06
C PRO A 361 -20.73 -13.63 -2.25
N GLU A 362 -19.63 -13.19 -2.87
CA GLU A 362 -18.96 -13.95 -3.93
C GLU A 362 -18.53 -15.34 -3.42
N VAL A 363 -17.96 -15.37 -2.22
CA VAL A 363 -17.61 -16.59 -1.49
C VAL A 363 -18.39 -16.60 -0.17
N PRO A 364 -19.43 -17.44 -0.02
CA PRO A 364 -20.24 -17.48 1.21
C PRO A 364 -19.55 -18.21 2.37
N MET A 365 -18.47 -18.94 2.11
CA MET A 365 -17.67 -19.60 3.15
C MET A 365 -16.90 -18.58 3.98
N ASN A 366 -16.76 -18.82 5.28
CA ASN A 366 -15.91 -18.03 6.18
C ASN A 366 -16.27 -16.55 6.32
N VAL A 367 -17.47 -16.12 5.89
CA VAL A 367 -17.89 -14.72 6.00
C VAL A 367 -17.99 -14.31 7.48
N ASN A 368 -17.30 -13.24 7.85
CA ASN A 368 -17.35 -12.70 9.20
C ASN A 368 -18.69 -12.00 9.46
N ARG A 369 -19.40 -12.49 10.47
CA ARG A 369 -20.68 -11.97 10.96
C ARG A 369 -20.63 -11.55 12.43
N VAL A 370 -19.47 -11.68 13.07
CA VAL A 370 -19.29 -11.39 14.50
C VAL A 370 -18.90 -9.93 14.71
N GLU A 371 -18.05 -9.44 13.82
CA GLU A 371 -17.38 -8.14 13.98
C GLU A 371 -17.96 -7.07 13.05
N LEU A 372 -18.81 -7.45 12.09
CA LEU A 372 -19.49 -6.56 11.14
C LEU A 372 -20.86 -7.10 10.71
N GLY A 373 -21.64 -6.24 10.04
CA GLY A 373 -22.83 -6.62 9.27
C GLY A 373 -24.16 -6.18 9.86
N ASP A 374 -24.26 -5.94 11.17
CA ASP A 374 -25.42 -5.31 11.79
C ASP A 374 -24.98 -4.45 12.99
N LEU A 375 -24.24 -3.38 12.69
CA LEU A 375 -23.65 -2.51 13.71
C LEU A 375 -24.65 -1.48 14.25
N HIS A 376 -25.85 -1.41 13.66
CA HIS A 376 -26.92 -0.48 13.97
C HIS A 376 -26.47 1.00 13.99
N LEU A 377 -25.47 1.36 13.18
CA LEU A 377 -25.04 2.75 13.02
C LEU A 377 -26.13 3.53 12.28
N SER A 378 -26.44 4.75 12.73
CA SER A 378 -27.27 5.66 11.95
C SER A 378 -26.48 6.25 10.79
N GLY A 379 -27.18 6.79 9.78
CA GLY A 379 -26.51 7.47 8.67
C GLY A 379 -25.56 8.60 9.13
N ALA A 380 -25.93 9.35 10.16
CA ALA A 380 -25.07 10.38 10.75
C ALA A 380 -23.83 9.80 11.46
N GLN A 381 -23.96 8.63 12.10
CA GLN A 381 -22.79 7.95 12.70
C GLN A 381 -21.82 7.44 11.64
N GLU A 382 -22.35 6.93 10.52
CA GLU A 382 -21.51 6.59 9.37
C GLU A 382 -20.83 7.82 8.76
N ASP A 383 -21.49 8.99 8.72
CA ASP A 383 -20.87 10.25 8.27
C ASP A 383 -19.75 10.70 9.21
N ASP A 384 -19.96 10.61 10.53
CA ASP A 384 -18.92 10.87 11.53
C ASP A 384 -17.72 9.92 11.33
N LEU A 385 -17.95 8.62 11.10
CA LEU A 385 -16.89 7.64 10.78
C LEU A 385 -16.12 8.04 9.52
N VAL A 386 -16.82 8.40 8.44
CA VAL A 386 -16.18 8.87 7.20
C VAL A 386 -15.32 10.09 7.49
N ALA A 387 -15.81 11.07 8.27
CA ALA A 387 -15.03 12.24 8.65
C ALA A 387 -13.72 11.88 9.38
N PHE A 388 -13.75 10.90 10.28
CA PHE A 388 -12.53 10.38 10.90
C PHE A 388 -11.59 9.73 9.89
N LEU A 389 -12.09 8.87 8.99
CA LEU A 389 -11.26 8.21 7.98
C LEU A 389 -10.57 9.20 7.03
N LEU A 390 -11.21 10.35 6.74
CA LEU A 390 -10.58 11.43 5.96
C LEU A 390 -9.35 12.02 6.67
N THR A 391 -9.26 11.94 7.99
CA THR A 391 -8.08 12.42 8.75
C THR A 391 -6.82 11.59 8.52
N LEU A 392 -6.95 10.40 7.92
CA LEU A 392 -5.87 9.44 7.70
C LEU A 392 -5.11 9.67 6.38
N SER A 393 -5.39 10.77 5.67
CA SER A 393 -4.75 11.10 4.39
C SER A 393 -3.51 11.96 4.61
N ASP A 394 -2.40 11.55 4.01
CA ASP A 394 -1.12 12.27 4.01
C ASP A 394 -1.20 13.63 3.31
N GLY A 395 -0.19 14.46 3.55
CA GLY A 395 -0.07 15.81 2.97
C GLY A 395 -0.68 16.92 3.80
N PHE A 396 -1.03 16.66 5.07
CA PHE A 396 -1.53 17.68 5.98
C PHE A 396 -0.37 18.55 6.51
N LEU A 397 -0.52 19.87 6.39
CA LEU A 397 0.44 20.86 6.87
C LEU A 397 -0.19 21.66 8.04
N PRO A 398 0.23 21.45 9.29
CA PRO A 398 -0.30 22.19 10.44
C PRO A 398 0.09 23.69 10.40
N GLN A 399 -0.82 24.56 10.86
CA GLN A 399 -0.62 26.02 10.96
C GLN A 399 -0.42 26.46 12.43
N PRO A 400 0.50 27.41 12.76
CA PRO A 400 1.70 27.82 12.07
C PRO A 400 2.94 27.05 12.57
N VAL A 401 3.71 26.60 11.59
CA VAL A 401 5.08 26.04 11.53
C VAL A 401 6.06 26.44 12.65
N THR A 402 5.87 25.95 13.88
CA THR A 402 6.98 25.78 14.84
C THR A 402 6.80 24.46 15.59
N SER A 403 6.95 23.33 14.89
CA SER A 403 7.25 22.07 15.57
C SER A 403 8.76 22.01 15.79
N PRO A 404 9.26 21.99 17.04
CA PRO A 404 10.66 21.74 17.32
C PRO A 404 11.05 20.26 17.10
N PHE A 405 10.08 19.40 16.79
CA PHE A 405 10.30 17.98 16.58
C PHE A 405 10.24 17.64 15.09
N PRO A 406 11.31 17.08 14.51
CA PRO A 406 11.21 16.43 13.20
C PRO A 406 10.18 15.31 13.29
N PHE A 407 9.45 15.08 12.19
CA PHE A 407 8.76 13.80 12.02
C PHE A 407 9.82 12.69 12.18
N PRO A 408 9.52 11.63 12.95
CA PRO A 408 10.51 10.59 13.21
C PRO A 408 11.04 10.08 11.87
N PRO A 409 12.37 9.95 11.71
CA PRO A 409 12.90 9.26 10.54
C PRO A 409 12.30 7.85 10.51
N PHE A 410 11.97 7.38 9.31
CA PHE A 410 11.66 5.98 9.09
C PHE A 410 12.84 5.14 9.63
N PRO A 411 12.61 4.12 10.48
CA PRO A 411 13.68 3.28 11.02
C PRO A 411 14.40 2.45 9.95
#